data_AF-A0A0B7MFY4-F1
#
_entry.id   AF-A0A0B7MFY4-F1
#
_cell.length_a   1.000
_cell.length_b   1.000
_cell.length_c   1.000
_cell.angle_alpha   90.00
_cell.angle_beta   90.00
_cell.angle_gamma   90.00
#
_symmetry.space_group_name_H-M   'P 1'
#
loop_
_entity.id
_entity.type
_entity.pdbx_description
1 polymer ?
#
loop_
_entity_poly.entity_id
_entity_poly.type
_entity_poly.pdbx_seq_one_letter_code
_entity_poly.pdbx_strand_id
1 'polypeptide(L)'
;MVAATGVESVDPTEWLITLGGPALGLLSLIFIGIANITTQAVALYSFTVSTKVLKPDWSYRNVAIFWSAWCLILVFWGGIWNYYSTFLSVVGAICGPGVALLLVDFYIIRKQRFSMASLYSRKKSSAYNYTGGFNIAVCIAFAAGIICYFLVYDPINAVPRSNVFLFTTATGLAMAVSAGTYWLLSQFEPIRRYIRKDLDETLVAVPEGVSTRDSQQECMND
;
A
#
# COMPACT_ATOMS: atom_id res chain seq x y z
N MET A 1 -1.64 -34.46 5.66
CA MET A 1 -0.54 -34.80 6.58
C MET A 1 -1.02 -35.63 7.76
N VAL A 2 -1.92 -35.14 8.61
CA VAL A 2 -2.52 -35.94 9.72
C VAL A 2 -3.07 -37.28 9.24
N ALA A 3 -3.76 -37.30 8.09
CA ALA A 3 -4.32 -38.52 7.50
C ALA A 3 -3.27 -39.50 6.90
N ALA A 4 -2.03 -39.08 6.69
CA ALA A 4 -0.98 -39.89 6.05
C ALA A 4 0.21 -40.22 6.97
N THR A 5 0.57 -39.31 7.88
CA THR A 5 1.75 -39.42 8.77
C THR A 5 1.41 -39.35 10.25
N GLY A 6 0.17 -39.01 10.62
CA GLY A 6 -0.25 -38.87 12.03
C GLY A 6 0.35 -37.69 12.79
N VAL A 7 1.20 -36.87 12.15
CA VAL A 7 1.86 -35.71 12.76
C VAL A 7 1.34 -34.42 12.10
N GLU A 8 0.89 -33.49 12.94
CA GLU A 8 0.58 -32.11 12.55
C GLU A 8 1.90 -31.36 12.33
N SER A 9 2.29 -31.14 11.07
CA SER A 9 3.40 -30.26 10.71
C SER A 9 2.87 -29.04 9.96
N VAL A 10 3.39 -27.86 10.30
CA VAL A 10 3.04 -26.58 9.66
C VAL A 10 4.02 -26.17 8.56
N ASP A 11 5.14 -26.89 8.39
CA ASP A 11 6.16 -26.58 7.40
C ASP A 11 5.91 -27.39 6.09
N PRO A 12 5.56 -26.73 4.97
CA PRO A 12 5.31 -27.42 3.71
C PRO A 12 6.54 -28.16 3.16
N THR A 13 7.75 -27.79 3.58
CA THR A 13 8.99 -28.48 3.20
C THR A 13 9.05 -29.88 3.81
N GLU A 14 8.59 -30.03 5.05
CA GLU A 14 8.53 -31.32 5.74
C GLU A 14 7.56 -32.27 5.04
N TRP A 15 6.47 -31.73 4.48
CA TRP A 15 5.49 -32.50 3.72
C TRP A 15 6.07 -33.03 2.42
N LEU A 16 6.88 -32.22 1.74
CA LEU A 16 7.54 -32.60 0.49
C LEU A 16 8.62 -33.66 0.70
N ILE A 17 9.35 -33.60 1.81
CA ILE A 17 10.33 -34.64 2.17
C ILE A 17 9.62 -35.95 2.53
N THR A 18 8.57 -35.90 3.34
CA THR A 18 7.86 -37.09 3.81
C THR A 18 7.09 -37.82 2.71
N LEU A 19 6.49 -37.08 1.76
CA LEU A 19 5.72 -37.67 0.65
C LEU A 19 6.58 -37.95 -0.59
N GLY A 20 7.59 -37.12 -0.86
CA GLY A 20 8.34 -37.11 -2.11
C GLY A 20 9.81 -37.54 -2.00
N GLY A 21 10.30 -37.78 -0.78
CA GLY A 21 11.68 -38.16 -0.52
C GLY A 21 12.69 -36.99 -0.58
N PRO A 22 13.97 -37.25 -0.29
CA PRO A 22 15.00 -36.21 -0.12
C PRO A 22 15.24 -35.32 -1.35
N ALA A 23 15.11 -35.87 -2.55
CA ALA A 23 15.34 -35.13 -3.79
C ALA A 23 14.28 -34.02 -4.01
N LEU A 24 13.00 -34.31 -3.71
CA LEU A 24 11.92 -33.33 -3.81
C LEU A 24 12.03 -32.25 -2.73
N GLY A 25 12.47 -32.60 -1.52
CA GLY A 25 12.75 -31.62 -0.47
C GLY A 25 13.89 -30.65 -0.82
N LEU A 26 14.97 -31.13 -1.45
CA LEU A 26 16.04 -30.26 -1.93
C LEU A 26 15.55 -29.30 -3.02
N LEU A 27 14.77 -29.82 -3.99
CA LEU A 27 14.22 -29.01 -5.07
C LEU A 27 13.30 -27.91 -4.52
N SER A 28 12.45 -28.22 -3.53
CA SER A 28 11.58 -27.23 -2.91
C SER A 28 12.35 -26.14 -2.16
N LEU A 29 13.42 -26.51 -1.44
CA LEU A 29 14.27 -25.53 -0.75
C LEU A 29 14.92 -24.55 -1.73
N ILE A 30 15.36 -25.02 -2.90
CA ILE A 30 15.91 -24.16 -3.95
C ILE A 30 14.84 -23.18 -4.44
N PHE A 31 13.63 -23.67 -4.76
CA PHE A 31 12.54 -22.80 -5.22
C PHE A 31 12.09 -21.79 -4.16
N ILE A 32 11.98 -22.20 -2.90
CA ILE A 32 11.64 -21.30 -1.78
C ILE A 32 12.73 -20.23 -1.61
N GLY A 33 14.01 -20.61 -1.71
CA GLY A 33 15.13 -19.67 -1.66
C GLY A 33 15.06 -18.63 -2.77
N ILE A 34 14.83 -19.06 -4.01
CA ILE A 34 14.69 -18.16 -5.16
C ILE A 34 13.47 -17.23 -4.99
N ALA A 35 12.33 -17.77 -4.57
CA ALA A 35 11.11 -16.99 -4.34
C ALA A 35 11.28 -15.89 -3.27
N ASN A 36 12.04 -16.19 -2.21
CA ASN A 36 12.36 -15.20 -1.19
C ASN A 36 13.32 -14.13 -1.71
N ILE A 37 14.35 -14.49 -2.47
CA ILE A 37 15.30 -13.52 -3.05
C ILE A 37 14.57 -12.53 -3.96
N THR A 38 13.67 -12.99 -4.83
CA THR A 38 12.93 -12.13 -5.76
C THR A 38 11.96 -11.20 -5.01
N THR A 39 11.22 -11.72 -4.04
CA THR A 39 10.27 -10.93 -3.23
C THR A 39 11.01 -9.82 -2.47
N GLN A 40 12.14 -10.14 -1.85
CA GLN A 40 12.94 -9.16 -1.11
C GLN A 40 13.59 -8.11 -2.02
N ALA A 41 13.98 -8.48 -3.25
CA ALA A 41 14.50 -7.53 -4.22
C ALA A 41 13.47 -6.46 -4.62
N VAL A 42 12.22 -6.86 -4.86
CA VAL A 42 11.13 -5.94 -5.18
C VAL A 42 10.82 -5.03 -3.99
N ALA A 43 10.74 -5.59 -2.78
CA ALA A 43 10.51 -4.81 -1.57
C ALA A 43 11.59 -3.74 -1.34
N LEU A 44 12.87 -4.12 -1.48
CA LEU A 44 14.00 -3.18 -1.33
C LEU A 44 13.97 -2.07 -2.38
N TYR A 45 13.62 -2.41 -3.63
CA TYR A 45 13.45 -1.42 -4.70
C TYR A 45 12.36 -0.41 -4.33
N SER A 46 11.17 -0.88 -3.92
CA SER A 46 10.06 -0.02 -3.51
C SER A 46 10.46 0.93 -2.38
N PHE A 47 11.09 0.44 -1.31
CA PHE A 47 11.55 1.29 -0.20
C PHE A 47 12.61 2.31 -0.62
N THR A 48 13.54 1.91 -1.49
CA THR A 48 14.60 2.79 -1.97
C THR A 48 14.02 3.92 -2.82
N VAL A 49 13.15 3.61 -3.78
CA VAL A 49 12.50 4.61 -4.63
C VAL A 49 11.60 5.53 -3.81
N SER A 50 10.76 4.98 -2.92
CA SER A 50 9.89 5.77 -2.04
C SER A 50 10.69 6.75 -1.18
N THR A 51 11.85 6.34 -0.66
CA THR A 51 12.72 7.24 0.14
C THR A 51 13.33 8.34 -0.73
N LYS A 52 13.74 8.03 -1.96
CA LYS A 52 14.29 9.00 -2.91
C LYS A 52 13.26 10.05 -3.36
N VAL A 53 11.97 9.73 -3.35
CA VAL A 53 10.92 10.73 -3.64
C VAL A 53 10.98 11.89 -2.64
N LEU A 54 11.35 11.66 -1.38
CA LEU A 54 11.52 12.72 -0.38
C LEU A 54 12.73 13.61 -0.71
N LYS A 55 13.86 13.00 -1.08
CA LYS A 55 15.13 13.66 -1.40
C LYS A 55 15.75 13.04 -2.66
N PRO A 56 15.45 13.58 -3.86
CA PRO A 56 15.93 13.01 -5.13
C PRO A 56 17.45 12.97 -5.29
N ASP A 57 18.14 13.91 -4.63
CA ASP A 57 19.59 14.08 -4.70
C ASP A 57 20.37 12.95 -4.02
N TRP A 58 19.71 12.12 -3.19
CA TRP A 58 20.37 11.00 -2.54
C TRP A 58 20.74 9.90 -3.54
N SER A 59 21.95 9.36 -3.38
CA SER A 59 22.41 8.25 -4.23
C SER A 59 21.58 7.00 -3.94
N TYR A 60 21.17 6.29 -5.00
CA TYR A 60 20.34 5.09 -4.88
C TYR A 60 21.03 4.01 -4.03
N ARG A 61 22.34 3.82 -4.28
CA ARG A 61 23.16 2.82 -3.58
C ARG A 61 23.18 3.03 -2.07
N ASN A 62 23.34 4.28 -1.60
CA ASN A 62 23.44 4.55 -0.17
C ASN A 62 22.10 4.30 0.54
N VAL A 63 20.99 4.69 -0.10
CA VAL A 63 19.65 4.47 0.44
C VAL A 63 19.31 2.97 0.47
N ALA A 64 19.65 2.23 -0.58
CA ALA A 64 19.46 0.78 -0.61
C ALA A 64 20.29 0.07 0.48
N ILE A 65 21.57 0.45 0.65
CA ILE A 65 22.42 -0.10 1.71
C ILE A 65 21.84 0.20 3.09
N PHE A 66 21.32 1.41 3.30
CA PHE A 66 20.68 1.79 4.55
C PHE A 66 19.50 0.88 4.91
N TRP A 67 18.57 0.66 3.97
CA TRP A 67 17.42 -0.22 4.22
C TRP A 67 17.81 -1.69 4.39
N SER A 68 18.79 -2.18 3.63
CA SER A 68 19.33 -3.53 3.82
C SER A 68 19.99 -3.72 5.19
N ALA A 69 20.76 -2.72 5.65
CA ALA A 69 21.37 -2.75 6.97
C ALA A 69 20.31 -2.70 8.07
N TRP A 70 19.26 -1.89 7.91
CA TRP A 70 18.14 -1.83 8.83
C TRP A 70 17.43 -3.19 8.97
N CYS A 71 17.12 -3.84 7.84
CA CYS A 71 16.53 -5.19 7.85
C CYS A 71 17.45 -6.20 8.54
N LEU A 72 18.76 -6.13 8.30
CA LEU A 72 19.74 -7.03 8.93
C LEU A 72 19.77 -6.86 10.46
N ILE A 73 19.72 -5.62 10.95
CA ILE A 73 19.64 -5.32 12.39
C ILE A 73 18.38 -5.94 13.01
N LEU A 74 17.23 -5.82 12.35
CA LEU A 74 15.98 -6.41 12.84
C LEU A 74 16.03 -7.94 12.90
N VAL A 75 16.69 -8.58 11.92
CA VAL A 75 16.90 -10.04 11.91
C VAL A 75 17.77 -10.46 13.10
N PHE A 76 18.88 -9.78 13.36
CA PHE A 76 19.76 -10.09 14.49
C PHE A 76 19.14 -9.77 15.86
N TRP A 77 18.25 -8.79 15.95
CA TRP A 77 17.54 -8.47 17.18
C TRP A 77 16.61 -9.60 17.65
N GLY A 78 16.08 -10.43 16.73
CA GLY A 78 15.32 -11.65 17.03
C GLY A 78 13.93 -11.46 17.63
N GLY A 79 13.62 -10.29 18.20
CA GLY A 79 12.30 -9.97 18.77
C GLY A 79 11.16 -9.93 17.74
N ILE A 80 11.50 -9.88 16.44
CA ILE A 80 10.51 -9.87 15.35
C ILE A 80 9.59 -11.10 15.40
N TRP A 81 10.09 -12.26 15.83
CA TRP A 81 9.31 -13.50 15.88
C TRP A 81 8.23 -13.47 16.97
N ASN A 82 8.51 -12.83 18.10
CA ASN A 82 7.55 -12.70 19.20
C ASN A 82 6.44 -11.69 18.89
N TYR A 83 6.78 -10.62 18.18
CA TYR A 83 5.85 -9.53 17.87
C TYR A 83 5.29 -9.57 16.45
N TYR A 84 5.55 -10.65 15.70
CA TYR A 84 5.19 -10.74 14.28
C TYR A 84 3.69 -10.53 14.04
N SER A 85 2.84 -11.21 14.81
CA SER A 85 1.39 -11.10 14.68
C SER A 85 0.86 -9.71 15.04
N THR A 86 1.40 -9.09 16.10
CA THR A 86 1.07 -7.71 16.46
C THR A 86 1.53 -6.73 15.39
N PHE A 87 2.73 -6.91 14.85
CA PHE A 87 3.27 -6.09 13.76
C PHE A 87 2.39 -6.15 12.52
N LEU A 88 2.02 -7.35 12.05
CA LEU A 88 1.13 -7.54 10.91
C LEU A 88 -0.24 -6.90 11.15
N SER A 89 -0.77 -7.00 12.37
CA SER A 89 -2.05 -6.39 12.73
C SER A 89 -2.00 -4.87 12.65
N VAL A 90 -0.95 -4.25 13.19
CA VAL A 90 -0.73 -2.79 13.11
C VAL A 90 -0.51 -2.33 11.67
N VAL A 91 0.27 -3.06 10.88
CA VAL A 91 0.47 -2.76 9.45
C VAL A 91 -0.86 -2.85 8.71
N GLY A 92 -1.65 -3.89 8.96
CA GLY A 92 -2.99 -4.05 8.37
C GLY A 92 -3.93 -2.90 8.72
N ALA A 93 -3.88 -2.40 9.97
CA ALA A 93 -4.68 -1.27 10.43
C ALA A 93 -4.40 0.04 9.68
N ILE A 94 -3.18 0.20 9.16
CA ILE A 94 -2.72 1.40 8.45
C ILE A 94 -2.90 1.20 6.94
N CYS A 95 -2.40 0.08 6.41
CA CYS A 95 -2.42 -0.21 4.97
C CYS A 95 -3.85 -0.36 4.43
N GLY A 96 -4.75 -1.00 5.18
CA GLY A 96 -6.14 -1.21 4.75
C GLY A 96 -6.85 0.11 4.43
N PRO A 97 -7.05 1.01 5.42
CA PRO A 97 -7.66 2.31 5.19
C PRO A 97 -6.99 3.14 4.09
N GLY A 98 -5.66 3.05 3.97
CA GLY A 98 -4.90 3.75 2.93
C GLY A 98 -5.26 3.29 1.52
N VAL A 99 -5.32 1.97 1.29
CA VAL A 99 -5.73 1.40 0.00
C VAL A 99 -7.18 1.73 -0.32
N ALA A 100 -8.08 1.65 0.67
CA ALA A 100 -9.48 2.00 0.48
C ALA A 100 -9.68 3.47 0.06
N LEU A 101 -8.95 4.40 0.68
CA LEU A 101 -8.99 5.82 0.29
C LEU A 101 -8.49 6.03 -1.13
N LEU A 102 -7.39 5.38 -1.52
CA LEU A 102 -6.86 5.47 -2.88
C LEU A 102 -7.88 4.97 -3.91
N LEU A 103 -8.54 3.84 -3.65
CA LEU A 103 -9.56 3.29 -4.54
C LEU A 103 -10.79 4.21 -4.66
N VAL A 104 -11.30 4.74 -3.55
CA VAL A 104 -12.46 5.65 -3.54
C VAL A 104 -12.13 6.98 -4.22
N ASP A 105 -10.95 7.53 -3.95
CA ASP A 105 -10.49 8.76 -4.56
C ASP A 105 -10.40 8.61 -6.08
N PHE A 106 -9.75 7.54 -6.55
CA PHE A 106 -9.52 7.30 -7.97
C PHE A 106 -10.79 6.95 -8.74
N TYR A 107 -11.57 5.97 -8.29
CA TYR A 107 -12.72 5.45 -9.04
C TYR A 107 -14.00 6.26 -8.82
N ILE A 108 -14.29 6.66 -7.58
CA ILE A 108 -15.60 7.26 -7.25
C ILE A 108 -15.54 8.79 -7.36
N ILE A 109 -14.53 9.41 -6.76
CA ILE A 109 -14.47 10.87 -6.65
C ILE A 109 -13.89 11.50 -7.90
N ARG A 110 -12.71 11.04 -8.34
CA ARG A 110 -12.01 11.58 -9.51
C ARG A 110 -12.42 10.94 -10.82
N LYS A 111 -13.09 9.78 -10.78
CA LYS A 111 -13.54 9.03 -11.97
C LYS A 111 -12.41 8.84 -12.99
N GLN A 112 -11.23 8.44 -12.50
CA GLN A 112 -10.01 8.20 -13.28
C GLN A 112 -9.43 9.43 -14.00
N ARG A 113 -9.80 10.65 -13.59
CA ARG A 113 -9.27 11.90 -14.14
C ARG A 113 -8.40 12.61 -13.10
N PHE A 114 -7.14 12.85 -13.41
CA PHE A 114 -6.21 13.57 -12.55
C PHE A 114 -5.10 14.22 -13.39
N SER A 115 -4.61 15.38 -12.94
CA SER A 115 -3.56 16.12 -13.65
C SER A 115 -2.18 15.54 -13.34
N MET A 116 -1.48 15.01 -14.36
CA MET A 116 -0.08 14.57 -14.24
C MET A 116 0.87 15.76 -14.06
N ALA A 117 0.61 16.87 -14.75
CA ALA A 117 1.47 18.06 -14.68
C ALA A 117 1.55 18.60 -13.24
N SER A 118 0.41 18.63 -12.55
CA SER A 118 0.34 19.16 -11.18
C SER A 118 0.90 18.19 -10.14
N LEU A 119 0.91 16.88 -10.44
CA LEU A 119 1.43 15.84 -9.55
C LEU A 119 2.95 15.95 -9.40
N TYR A 120 3.67 16.28 -10.48
CA TYR A 120 5.12 16.47 -10.46
C TYR A 120 5.54 17.93 -10.22
N SER A 121 4.59 18.86 -10.20
CA SER A 121 4.87 20.27 -9.98
C SER A 121 5.18 20.56 -8.51
N ARG A 122 6.37 21.11 -8.23
CA ARG A 122 6.76 21.62 -6.91
C ARG A 122 6.25 23.03 -6.61
N LYS A 123 5.42 23.61 -7.49
CA LYS A 123 4.90 24.97 -7.31
C LYS A 123 3.85 24.99 -6.19
N LYS A 124 3.88 26.02 -5.34
CA LYS A 124 2.85 26.24 -4.31
C LYS A 124 1.44 26.45 -4.88
N SER A 125 1.33 26.78 -6.17
CA SER A 125 0.04 26.90 -6.87
C SER A 125 -0.49 25.58 -7.42
N SER A 126 0.21 24.45 -7.25
CA SER A 126 -0.27 23.15 -7.72
C SER A 126 -1.60 22.80 -7.06
N ALA A 127 -2.52 22.23 -7.82
CA ALA A 127 -3.80 21.72 -7.32
C ALA A 127 -3.65 20.78 -6.10
N TYR A 128 -2.54 20.06 -5.99
CA TYR A 128 -2.26 19.15 -4.87
C TYR A 128 -1.61 19.80 -3.65
N ASN A 129 -1.43 21.13 -3.62
CA ASN A 129 -0.88 21.82 -2.45
C ASN A 129 -1.92 22.04 -1.32
N TYR A 130 -3.19 21.68 -1.54
CA TYR A 130 -4.26 21.59 -0.53
C TYR A 130 -4.16 22.62 0.61
N THR A 131 -4.12 22.19 1.88
CA THR A 131 -3.83 23.04 3.04
C THR A 131 -2.43 22.71 3.54
N GLY A 132 -1.41 23.34 2.94
CA GLY A 132 0.00 23.11 3.30
C GLY A 132 0.54 21.76 2.84
N GLY A 133 0.03 21.23 1.72
CA GLY A 133 0.43 19.93 1.15
C GLY A 133 -0.37 18.73 1.65
N PHE A 134 -1.25 18.91 2.63
CA PHE A 134 -2.08 17.83 3.18
C PHE A 134 -3.55 18.00 2.80
N ASN A 135 -4.17 16.91 2.36
CA ASN A 135 -5.62 16.84 2.16
C ASN A 135 -6.29 16.47 3.49
N ILE A 136 -6.85 17.47 4.17
CA ILE A 136 -7.46 17.31 5.49
C ILE A 136 -8.62 16.30 5.48
N ALA A 137 -9.41 16.26 4.40
CA ALA A 137 -10.53 15.32 4.29
C ALA A 137 -10.05 13.86 4.26
N VAL A 138 -8.96 13.59 3.55
CA VAL A 138 -8.32 12.26 3.51
C VAL A 138 -7.73 11.93 4.88
N CYS A 139 -7.07 12.88 5.55
CA CYS A 139 -6.50 12.66 6.88
C CYS A 139 -7.59 12.29 7.91
N ILE A 140 -8.73 12.99 7.90
CA ILE A 140 -9.86 12.71 8.80
C ILE A 140 -10.43 11.31 8.51
N ALA A 141 -10.67 10.98 7.24
CA ALA A 141 -11.21 9.68 6.86
C ALA A 141 -10.23 8.53 7.17
N PHE A 142 -8.93 8.76 7.03
CA PHE A 142 -7.89 7.81 7.41
C PHE A 142 -7.87 7.56 8.91
N ALA A 143 -7.90 8.63 9.71
CA ALA A 143 -7.95 8.55 11.16
C ALA A 143 -9.22 7.81 11.64
N ALA A 144 -10.37 8.07 11.01
CA ALA A 144 -11.62 7.37 11.33
C ALA A 144 -11.51 5.85 11.10
N GLY A 145 -10.88 5.42 10.00
CA GLY A 145 -10.62 4.01 9.72
C GLY A 145 -9.71 3.35 10.77
N ILE A 146 -8.61 4.01 11.15
CA ILE A 146 -7.67 3.51 12.16
C ILE A 146 -8.36 3.39 13.53
N ILE A 147 -9.10 4.42 13.95
CA ILE A 147 -9.84 4.40 15.23
C ILE A 147 -10.83 3.23 15.22
N CYS A 148 -11.55 3.03 14.13
CA CYS A 148 -12.48 1.93 13.99
C CYS A 148 -11.80 0.55 14.11
N TYR A 149 -10.62 0.39 13.53
CA TYR A 149 -9.82 -0.84 13.67
C TYR A 149 -9.55 -1.18 15.14
N PHE A 150 -9.04 -0.21 15.92
CA PHE A 150 -8.71 -0.41 17.35
C PHE A 150 -9.94 -0.58 18.26
N LEU A 151 -11.11 -0.08 17.84
CA LEU A 151 -12.36 -0.32 18.54
C LEU A 151 -12.85 -1.76 18.37
N VAL A 152 -12.57 -2.38 17.22
CA VAL A 152 -13.05 -3.73 16.88
C VAL A 152 -12.05 -4.81 17.27
N TYR A 153 -10.75 -4.52 17.20
CA TYR A 153 -9.69 -5.49 17.43
C TYR A 153 -8.56 -4.92 18.30
N ASP A 154 -8.12 -5.71 19.28
CA ASP A 154 -6.93 -5.40 20.07
C ASP A 154 -5.71 -6.14 19.50
N PRO A 155 -4.77 -5.46 18.82
CA PRO A 155 -3.62 -6.11 18.20
C PRO A 155 -2.56 -6.58 19.20
N ILE A 156 -2.60 -6.13 20.46
CA ILE A 156 -1.64 -6.53 21.49
C ILE A 156 -2.07 -7.85 22.11
N ASN A 157 -3.34 -7.94 22.50
CA ASN A 157 -3.89 -9.16 23.12
C ASN A 157 -4.43 -10.17 22.10
N ALA A 158 -4.49 -9.79 20.81
CA ALA A 158 -5.09 -10.56 19.73
C ALA A 158 -6.56 -10.96 19.99
N VAL A 159 -7.30 -10.12 20.74
CA VAL A 159 -8.69 -10.39 21.12
C VAL A 159 -9.65 -9.53 20.30
N PRO A 160 -10.71 -10.11 19.70
CA PRO A 160 -11.80 -9.33 19.12
C PRO A 160 -12.61 -8.66 20.23
N ARG A 161 -12.74 -7.33 20.15
CA ARG A 161 -13.52 -6.55 21.13
C ARG A 161 -15.01 -6.52 20.83
N SER A 162 -15.40 -6.80 19.59
CA SER A 162 -16.80 -6.76 19.16
C SER A 162 -17.16 -7.93 18.23
N ASN A 163 -18.42 -8.35 18.27
CA ASN A 163 -18.96 -9.39 17.39
C ASN A 163 -18.95 -8.99 15.91
N VAL A 164 -18.80 -7.70 15.61
CA VAL A 164 -18.67 -7.16 14.24
C VAL A 164 -17.41 -7.70 13.56
N PHE A 165 -16.36 -8.02 14.34
CA PHE A 165 -15.13 -8.62 13.83
C PHE A 165 -15.38 -9.91 13.04
N LEU A 166 -16.36 -10.73 13.46
CA LEU A 166 -16.63 -12.04 12.84
C LEU A 166 -17.23 -11.93 11.44
N PHE A 167 -17.87 -10.80 11.10
CA PHE A 167 -18.52 -10.61 9.80
C PHE A 167 -17.64 -9.83 8.82
N THR A 168 -17.04 -8.73 9.28
CA THR A 168 -16.34 -7.79 8.37
C THR A 168 -14.82 -7.88 8.45
N THR A 169 -14.26 -8.64 9.41
CA THR A 169 -12.84 -8.58 9.83
C THR A 169 -12.44 -7.18 10.32
N ALA A 170 -11.35 -7.05 11.08
CA ALA A 170 -10.90 -5.74 11.57
C ALA A 170 -10.50 -4.79 10.43
N THR A 171 -9.70 -5.29 9.48
CA THR A 171 -9.21 -4.50 8.35
C THR A 171 -10.32 -4.15 7.37
N GLY A 172 -11.24 -5.09 7.08
CA GLY A 172 -12.35 -4.84 6.16
C GLY A 172 -13.30 -3.75 6.66
N LEU A 173 -13.61 -3.74 7.96
CA LEU A 173 -14.41 -2.67 8.56
C LEU A 173 -13.68 -1.32 8.50
N ALA A 174 -12.39 -1.29 8.84
CA ALA A 174 -11.57 -0.08 8.79
C ALA A 174 -11.53 0.52 7.37
N MET A 175 -11.43 -0.32 6.35
CA MET A 175 -11.53 0.06 4.93
C MET A 175 -12.91 0.64 4.59
N ALA A 176 -13.99 -0.01 5.03
CA ALA A 176 -15.34 0.46 4.75
C ALA A 176 -15.62 1.82 5.43
N VAL A 177 -15.15 2.01 6.66
CA VAL A 177 -15.32 3.26 7.40
C VAL A 177 -14.49 4.39 6.79
N SER A 178 -13.23 4.15 6.41
CA SER A 178 -12.44 5.19 5.75
C SER A 178 -13.02 5.57 4.38
N ALA A 179 -13.42 4.58 3.59
CA ALA A 179 -14.10 4.77 2.31
C ALA A 179 -15.40 5.56 2.46
N GLY A 180 -16.27 5.12 3.38
CA GLY A 180 -17.56 5.75 3.65
C GLY A 180 -17.42 7.18 4.17
N THR A 181 -16.51 7.41 5.12
CA THR A 181 -16.25 8.75 5.66
C THR A 181 -15.74 9.69 4.57
N TYR A 182 -14.79 9.24 3.74
CA TYR A 182 -14.27 10.07 2.66
C TYR A 182 -15.32 10.36 1.60
N TRP A 183 -16.12 9.35 1.24
CA TRP A 183 -17.24 9.52 0.31
C TRP A 183 -18.27 10.51 0.85
N LEU A 184 -18.68 10.39 2.12
CA LEU A 184 -19.62 11.32 2.77
C LEU A 184 -19.05 12.74 2.81
N LEU A 185 -17.77 12.92 3.18
CA LEU A 185 -17.11 14.22 3.16
C LEU A 185 -17.10 14.83 1.74
N SER A 186 -16.93 13.99 0.71
CA SER A 186 -16.92 14.44 -0.68
C SER A 186 -18.30 14.86 -1.23
N GLN A 187 -19.40 14.55 -0.53
CA GLN A 187 -20.74 15.02 -0.91
C GLN A 187 -20.95 16.51 -0.59
N PHE A 188 -20.22 17.05 0.40
CA PHE A 188 -20.31 18.46 0.73
C PHE A 188 -19.59 19.30 -0.33
N GLU A 189 -20.33 20.19 -1.01
CA GLU A 189 -19.83 21.12 -2.03
C GLU A 189 -18.47 21.80 -1.69
N PRO A 190 -18.26 22.40 -0.50
CA PRO A 190 -16.98 23.05 -0.20
C PRO A 190 -15.80 22.07 -0.18
N ILE A 191 -16.01 20.87 0.35
CA ILE A 191 -14.98 19.82 0.43
C ILE A 191 -14.75 19.20 -0.95
N ARG A 192 -15.83 19.00 -1.72
CA ARG A 192 -15.76 18.48 -3.09
C ARG A 192 -14.90 19.36 -3.99
N ARG A 193 -15.10 20.69 -3.94
CA ARG A 193 -14.27 21.66 -4.68
C ARG A 193 -12.83 21.66 -4.19
N TYR A 194 -12.62 21.51 -2.89
CA TYR A 194 -11.28 21.41 -2.30
C TYR A 194 -10.50 20.17 -2.79
N ILE A 195 -11.17 19.02 -2.91
CA ILE A 195 -10.54 17.75 -3.35
C ILE A 195 -10.28 17.72 -4.86
N ARG A 196 -11.15 18.36 -5.66
CA ARG A 196 -11.18 18.28 -7.13
C ARG A 196 -10.50 19.46 -7.84
N LYS A 197 -9.64 20.22 -7.17
CA LYS A 197 -8.94 21.38 -7.78
C LYS A 197 -8.14 21.04 -9.04
N ASP A 198 -7.67 19.80 -9.15
CA ASP A 198 -6.91 19.26 -10.28
C ASP A 198 -7.75 19.02 -11.53
N LEU A 199 -9.04 18.70 -11.37
CA LEU A 199 -9.95 18.49 -12.48
C LEU A 199 -10.15 19.78 -13.27
N ASP A 200 -10.21 20.92 -12.58
CA ASP A 200 -10.34 22.23 -13.22
C ASP A 200 -9.12 22.53 -14.11
N GLU A 201 -7.91 22.10 -13.71
CA GLU A 201 -6.70 22.24 -14.53
C GLU A 201 -6.68 21.28 -15.73
N THR A 202 -7.18 20.05 -15.60
CA THR A 202 -7.28 19.11 -16.73
C THR A 202 -8.21 19.59 -17.84
N LEU A 203 -9.24 20.38 -17.50
CA LEU A 203 -10.16 20.97 -18.49
C LEU A 203 -9.52 22.14 -19.26
N VAL A 204 -8.54 22.83 -18.67
CA VAL A 204 -7.82 23.95 -19.30
C VAL A 204 -6.66 23.46 -20.17
N ALA A 205 -6.05 22.32 -19.82
CA ALA A 205 -4.88 21.79 -20.51
C ALA A 205 -5.18 21.08 -21.85
N VAL A 206 -6.45 20.86 -22.20
CA VAL A 206 -6.86 20.36 -23.53
C VAL A 206 -7.29 21.57 -24.37
N PRO A 207 -6.40 22.18 -25.18
CA PRO A 207 -6.86 23.11 -26.20
C PRO A 207 -7.78 22.33 -27.16
N GLU A 208 -8.98 22.87 -27.40
CA GLU A 208 -9.89 22.41 -28.46
C GLU A 208 -9.14 22.44 -29.80
N GLY A 209 -8.53 21.34 -30.22
CA GLY A 209 -7.92 21.30 -31.56
C GLY A 209 -6.81 20.27 -31.83
N VAL A 210 -6.17 19.66 -30.83
CA VAL A 210 -5.08 18.70 -31.12
C VAL A 210 -5.62 17.27 -31.13
N SER A 211 -5.96 16.82 -32.34
CA SER A 211 -6.26 15.42 -32.64
C SER A 211 -5.04 14.54 -32.35
N THR A 212 -5.25 13.45 -31.61
CA THR A 212 -4.24 12.46 -31.17
C THR A 212 -3.43 11.78 -32.29
N ARG A 213 -3.64 12.13 -33.56
CA ARG A 213 -2.87 11.58 -34.70
C ARG A 213 -1.53 12.28 -34.89
N ASP A 214 -1.40 13.57 -34.57
CA ASP A 214 -0.20 14.31 -34.92
C ASP A 214 0.99 14.00 -33.98
N SER A 215 0.72 13.73 -32.70
CA SER A 215 1.76 13.37 -31.72
C SER A 215 2.40 12.00 -31.94
N GLN A 216 1.74 11.08 -32.68
CA GLN A 216 2.32 9.78 -33.01
C GLN A 216 3.27 9.86 -34.21
N GLN A 217 3.15 10.91 -35.04
CA GLN A 217 3.90 11.04 -36.28
C GLN A 217 5.24 11.77 -36.07
N GLU A 218 5.33 12.66 -35.08
CA GLU A 218 6.62 13.28 -34.69
C GLU A 218 7.58 12.28 -34.04
N CYS A 219 7.11 11.33 -33.21
CA CYS A 219 7.98 10.32 -32.58
C CYS A 219 8.52 9.24 -33.53
N MET A 220 8.09 9.19 -34.80
CA MET A 220 8.61 8.22 -35.79
C MET A 220 9.68 8.81 -36.72
N ASN A 221 9.92 10.12 -36.68
CA ASN A 221 10.84 10.80 -37.59
C ASN A 221 12.15 11.28 -36.92
N ASP A 222 12.33 10.99 -35.62
CA ASP A 222 13.58 11.18 -34.86
C ASP A 222 14.18 9.81 -34.49
#